data_AF-A0A2V9G2C2-F1
#
_entry.id   AF-A0A2V9G2C2-F1
#
_cell.length_a   1.000
_cell.length_b   1.000
_cell.length_c   1.000
_cell.angle_alpha   90.00
_cell.angle_beta   90.00
_cell.angle_gamma   90.00
#
_symmetry.space_group_name_H-M   'P 1'
#
loop_
_entity.id
_entity.type
_entity.pdbx_description
1 polymer ?
#
loop_
_entity_poly.entity_id
_entity_poly.type
_entity_poly.pdbx_seq_one_letter_code
_entity_poly.pdbx_strand_id
1 'polypeptide(L)'
;MGDADILQGPPQDPKQFQFHPNDKVICDFDKPGSQMGGKTPKFSCQITKVESANGQVQVLTAQMEEEPVKVKFGANDKEIYAEVVSTRLMWALGYYADSWFPVKVQCNNCPSDPESGSGSKETRNYDAATIVRKYPGHKMYEQGKSEEGWSWKELDEYNGRPIAEKDGLKLLGAFIQHSDNKPPQQRLVCNGVKVDQSTHPFTTTCQQSKMIVQDVGATFGGGGLFTSNDTAKMNLHEWSGAELWKKTGKPGMSDADCPVCQARLSKSLTAKDGLSDPTISEEGRRFLAGLMCQLTDAQIEDLFKAAHVVDMPEYHNGDGSFKQGLDEATIQKQWVEAFRAKREELASGRCRWKSKPTDLASIDNPMGLATVPNHCQAQPF
;
A
#
# COMPACT_ATOMS: atom_id res chain seq x y z
N MET A 1 -17.30 -0.10 6.02
CA MET A 1 -16.69 -0.03 4.68
C MET A 1 -17.73 -0.10 3.54
N GLY A 2 -18.89 0.56 3.67
CA GLY A 2 -19.79 0.76 2.52
C GLY A 2 -19.28 1.92 1.69
N ASP A 3 -19.16 1.74 0.37
CA ASP A 3 -18.92 2.79 -0.66
C ASP A 3 -17.47 3.21 -0.96
N ALA A 4 -16.44 2.51 -0.46
CA ALA A 4 -15.07 2.76 -0.94
C ALA A 4 -14.93 2.26 -2.38
N ASP A 5 -14.80 3.19 -3.33
CA ASP A 5 -14.47 2.92 -4.73
C ASP A 5 -12.98 2.61 -4.86
N ILE A 6 -12.64 1.32 -4.73
CA ILE A 6 -11.25 0.84 -4.77
C ILE A 6 -10.60 1.09 -6.12
N LEU A 7 -11.37 0.98 -7.20
CA LEU A 7 -10.88 1.19 -8.55
C LEU A 7 -10.36 2.62 -8.72
N GLN A 8 -11.16 3.61 -8.30
CA GLN A 8 -10.76 5.02 -8.38
C GLN A 8 -9.72 5.38 -7.31
N GLY A 9 -9.88 4.86 -6.10
CA GLY A 9 -8.99 5.10 -4.97
C GLY A 9 -9.41 6.22 -4.01
N PRO A 10 -8.49 6.63 -3.13
CA PRO A 10 -8.79 7.62 -2.11
C PRO A 10 -9.12 8.99 -2.72
N PRO A 11 -9.93 9.79 -2.02
CA PRO A 11 -10.16 11.19 -2.38
C PRO A 11 -8.85 11.95 -2.54
N GLN A 12 -8.79 12.77 -3.58
CA GLN A 12 -7.64 13.62 -3.92
C GLN A 12 -7.92 15.07 -3.51
N ASP A 13 -6.86 15.86 -3.36
CA ASP A 13 -7.02 17.29 -3.07
C ASP A 13 -7.65 17.99 -4.29
N PRO A 14 -8.80 18.67 -4.16
CA PRO A 14 -9.47 19.34 -5.28
C PRO A 14 -8.65 20.49 -5.89
N LYS A 15 -7.57 20.94 -5.22
CA LYS A 15 -6.62 21.93 -5.75
C LYS A 15 -5.51 21.32 -6.60
N GLN A 16 -5.52 20.01 -6.83
CA GLN A 16 -4.53 19.31 -7.64
C GLN A 16 -5.19 18.69 -8.88
N PHE A 17 -4.38 18.24 -9.83
CA PHE A 17 -4.88 17.38 -10.90
C PHE A 17 -5.46 16.11 -10.30
N GLN A 18 -6.68 15.78 -10.70
CA GLN A 18 -7.38 14.56 -10.30
C GLN A 18 -6.99 13.44 -11.25
N PHE A 19 -6.56 12.30 -10.72
CA PHE A 19 -6.23 11.13 -11.52
C PHE A 19 -7.30 10.04 -11.39
N HIS A 20 -7.60 9.42 -12.52
CA HIS A 20 -8.37 8.17 -12.60
C HIS A 20 -7.50 7.11 -13.27
N PRO A 21 -7.83 5.81 -13.10
CA PRO A 21 -7.11 4.75 -13.78
C PRO A 21 -7.07 4.97 -15.29
N ASN A 22 -5.89 4.74 -15.89
CA ASN A 22 -5.63 4.92 -17.33
C ASN A 22 -5.65 6.35 -17.86
N ASP A 23 -5.77 7.37 -16.99
CA ASP A 23 -5.64 8.75 -17.42
C ASP A 23 -4.28 8.99 -18.10
N LYS A 24 -4.28 9.75 -19.20
CA LYS A 24 -3.07 10.20 -19.87
C LYS A 24 -2.61 11.50 -19.22
N VAL A 25 -1.52 11.43 -18.48
CA VAL A 25 -0.87 12.57 -17.84
C VAL A 25 0.21 13.11 -18.75
N ILE A 26 0.09 14.38 -19.13
CA ILE A 26 1.08 15.09 -19.94
C ILE A 26 1.83 16.04 -19.01
N CYS A 27 3.15 15.96 -19.05
CA CYS A 27 3.99 16.67 -18.09
C CYS A 27 5.36 17.01 -18.70
N ASP A 28 6.07 17.94 -18.08
CA ASP A 28 7.44 18.30 -18.46
C ASP A 28 8.42 17.74 -17.42
N PHE A 29 9.55 17.20 -17.89
CA PHE A 29 10.59 16.69 -17.00
C PHE A 29 11.11 17.79 -16.05
N ASP A 30 11.13 17.51 -14.74
CA ASP A 30 11.64 18.42 -13.72
C ASP A 30 13.02 18.00 -13.21
N LYS A 31 13.14 16.78 -12.65
CA LYS A 31 14.37 16.30 -11.98
C LYS A 31 14.60 14.81 -12.20
N PRO A 32 15.87 14.37 -12.25
CA PRO A 32 16.21 12.96 -12.41
C PRO A 32 15.88 12.13 -11.17
N GLY A 33 15.51 10.86 -11.39
CA GLY A 33 15.17 9.91 -10.33
C GLY A 33 16.28 9.60 -9.33
N SER A 34 17.55 9.73 -9.75
CA SER A 34 18.73 9.55 -8.90
C SER A 34 18.76 10.49 -7.68
N GLN A 35 17.97 11.57 -7.69
CA GLN A 35 17.80 12.48 -6.56
C GLN A 35 16.68 12.06 -5.60
N MET A 36 15.98 10.94 -5.85
CA MET A 36 14.74 10.56 -5.16
C MET A 36 14.82 9.29 -4.29
N GLY A 37 16.00 8.66 -4.18
CA GLY A 37 16.25 7.47 -3.35
C GLY A 37 15.55 6.18 -3.82
N GLY A 38 16.07 5.01 -3.43
CA GLY A 38 15.49 3.71 -3.85
C GLY A 38 15.81 3.34 -5.30
N LYS A 39 15.51 2.10 -5.70
CA LYS A 39 16.01 1.50 -6.96
C LYS A 39 15.04 1.45 -8.13
N THR A 40 13.76 1.73 -7.86
CA THR A 40 12.70 1.70 -8.89
C THR A 40 12.89 2.84 -9.87
N PRO A 41 12.86 2.60 -11.19
CA PRO A 41 12.96 3.65 -12.19
C PRO A 41 11.89 4.72 -11.96
N LYS A 42 12.35 5.98 -11.88
CA LYS A 42 11.49 7.11 -11.54
C LYS A 42 12.09 8.43 -11.98
N PHE A 43 11.26 9.47 -11.98
CA PHE A 43 11.68 10.87 -12.18
C PHE A 43 10.63 11.83 -11.63
N SER A 44 10.99 13.12 -11.55
CA SER A 44 10.06 14.21 -11.24
C SER A 44 9.47 14.77 -12.52
N CYS A 45 8.16 15.00 -12.54
CA CYS A 45 7.48 15.62 -13.68
C CYS A 45 6.52 16.72 -13.23
N GLN A 46 6.59 17.88 -13.87
CA GLN A 46 5.62 18.96 -13.68
C GLN A 46 4.42 18.74 -14.61
N ILE A 47 3.24 18.49 -14.04
CA ILE A 47 2.04 18.21 -14.84
C ILE A 47 1.55 19.47 -15.52
N THR A 48 1.24 19.36 -16.81
CA THR A 48 0.68 20.45 -17.61
C THR A 48 -0.77 20.19 -18.01
N LYS A 49 -1.13 18.91 -18.20
CA LYS A 49 -2.46 18.49 -18.64
C LYS A 49 -2.75 17.04 -18.23
N VAL A 50 -4.01 16.75 -17.91
CA VAL A 50 -4.51 15.37 -17.75
C VAL A 50 -5.67 15.16 -18.72
N GLU A 51 -5.61 14.08 -19.49
CA GLU A 51 -6.67 13.64 -20.39
C GLU A 51 -7.22 12.32 -19.84
N SER A 52 -8.45 12.34 -19.32
CA SER A 52 -9.06 11.18 -18.72
C SER A 52 -9.54 10.17 -19.77
N ALA A 53 -9.64 8.90 -19.38
CA ALA A 53 -10.07 7.83 -20.29
C ALA A 53 -11.47 8.06 -20.90
N ASN A 54 -12.33 8.81 -20.23
CA ASN A 54 -13.65 9.23 -20.69
C ASN A 54 -13.65 10.49 -21.57
N GLY A 55 -12.48 11.04 -21.91
CA GLY A 55 -12.31 12.23 -22.74
C GLY A 55 -12.36 13.57 -22.00
N GLN A 56 -12.52 13.58 -20.66
CA GLN A 56 -12.39 14.81 -19.88
C GLN A 56 -10.95 15.33 -19.91
N VAL A 57 -10.79 16.65 -19.88
CA VAL A 57 -9.48 17.30 -19.94
C VAL A 57 -9.33 18.28 -18.80
N GLN A 58 -8.25 18.16 -18.04
CA GLN A 58 -7.83 19.09 -17.02
C GLN A 58 -6.57 19.83 -17.49
N VAL A 59 -6.52 21.14 -17.23
CA VAL A 59 -5.34 21.99 -17.45
C VAL A 59 -5.06 22.79 -16.18
N LEU A 60 -3.82 23.23 -16.01
CA LEU A 60 -3.42 24.00 -14.84
C LEU A 60 -4.24 25.30 -14.74
N THR A 61 -4.77 25.58 -13.56
CA THR A 61 -5.49 26.83 -13.26
C THR A 61 -4.77 27.60 -12.15
N ALA A 62 -5.07 28.90 -12.02
CA ALA A 62 -4.44 29.75 -11.00
C ALA A 62 -4.80 29.35 -9.56
N GLN A 63 -5.83 28.53 -9.37
CA GLN A 63 -6.30 28.05 -8.07
C GLN A 63 -5.66 26.73 -7.67
N MET A 64 -4.91 26.09 -8.58
CA MET A 64 -4.27 24.81 -8.31
C MET A 64 -2.95 25.00 -7.56
N GLU A 65 -2.69 24.08 -6.63
CA GLU A 65 -1.45 23.98 -5.84
C GLU A 65 -0.73 22.69 -6.26
N GLU A 66 -0.17 22.72 -7.46
CA GLU A 66 0.44 21.55 -8.11
C GLU A 66 1.97 21.63 -8.12
N GLU A 67 2.59 20.79 -7.30
CA GLU A 67 4.04 20.58 -7.28
C GLU A 67 4.47 19.47 -8.26
N PRO A 68 5.74 19.42 -8.68
CA PRO A 68 6.25 18.31 -9.46
C PRO A 68 5.97 16.97 -8.77
N VAL A 69 5.40 16.04 -9.53
CA VAL A 69 5.05 14.71 -9.03
C VAL A 69 6.15 13.71 -9.30
N LYS A 70 6.28 12.72 -8.41
CA LYS A 70 7.11 11.55 -8.67
C LYS A 70 6.34 10.57 -9.56
N VAL A 71 6.92 10.27 -10.72
CA VAL A 71 6.50 9.20 -11.63
C VAL A 71 7.40 7.99 -11.40
N LYS A 72 6.85 6.84 -11.06
CA LYS A 72 7.53 5.54 -11.18
C LYS A 72 7.07 4.87 -12.48
N PHE A 73 7.96 4.20 -13.19
CA PHE A 73 7.65 3.69 -14.54
C PHE A 73 8.37 2.38 -14.87
N GLY A 74 7.85 1.70 -15.90
CA GLY A 74 8.46 0.53 -16.52
C GLY A 74 7.68 -0.75 -16.20
N ALA A 75 7.11 -1.38 -17.22
CA ALA A 75 6.29 -2.58 -17.07
C ALA A 75 7.04 -3.77 -16.43
N ASN A 76 8.37 -3.79 -16.53
CA ASN A 76 9.20 -4.82 -15.91
C ASN A 76 9.44 -4.59 -14.41
N ASP A 77 9.22 -3.39 -13.87
CA ASP A 77 9.35 -3.15 -12.43
C ASP A 77 8.01 -3.39 -11.74
N LYS A 78 7.92 -4.54 -11.06
CA LYS A 78 6.69 -5.00 -10.41
C LYS A 78 6.25 -4.12 -9.25
N GLU A 79 7.11 -3.19 -8.82
CA GLU A 79 6.78 -2.22 -7.77
C GLU A 79 5.60 -1.34 -8.12
N ILE A 80 5.48 -0.92 -9.39
CA ILE A 80 4.42 0.01 -9.80
C ILE A 80 3.03 -0.61 -9.62
N TYR A 81 2.93 -1.93 -9.78
CA TYR A 81 1.69 -2.67 -9.56
C TYR A 81 1.48 -2.95 -8.06
N ALA A 82 2.52 -3.40 -7.36
CA ALA A 82 2.46 -3.73 -5.93
C ALA A 82 2.05 -2.53 -5.05
N GLU A 83 2.56 -1.33 -5.34
CA GLU A 83 2.22 -0.13 -4.59
C GLU A 83 0.75 0.27 -4.73
N VAL A 84 0.17 0.09 -5.92
CA VAL A 84 -1.25 0.39 -6.14
C VAL A 84 -2.12 -0.56 -5.33
N VAL A 85 -1.92 -1.88 -5.43
CA VAL A 85 -2.69 -2.87 -4.63
C VAL A 85 -2.56 -2.59 -3.14
N SER A 86 -1.31 -2.42 -2.66
CA SER A 86 -1.04 -2.27 -1.23
C SER A 86 -1.62 -0.99 -0.65
N THR A 87 -1.45 0.15 -1.33
CA THR A 87 -1.98 1.43 -0.81
C THR A 87 -3.49 1.52 -0.91
N ARG A 88 -4.10 0.93 -1.95
CA ARG A 88 -5.57 0.82 -2.06
C ARG A 88 -6.14 -0.05 -0.95
N LEU A 89 -5.52 -1.20 -0.66
CA LEU A 89 -5.92 -2.07 0.44
C LEU A 89 -5.79 -1.35 1.79
N MET A 90 -4.65 -0.72 2.07
CA MET A 90 -4.47 0.03 3.31
C MET A 90 -5.53 1.12 3.48
N TRP A 91 -5.78 1.91 2.44
CA TRP A 91 -6.80 2.95 2.46
C TRP A 91 -8.21 2.39 2.71
N ALA A 92 -8.60 1.34 1.97
CA ALA A 92 -9.90 0.71 2.13
C ALA A 92 -10.11 0.23 3.58
N LEU A 93 -9.09 -0.38 4.17
CA LEU A 93 -9.10 -0.86 5.55
C LEU A 93 -8.99 0.26 6.61
N GLY A 94 -8.83 1.52 6.21
CA GLY A 94 -8.73 2.68 7.11
C GLY A 94 -7.32 2.95 7.66
N TYR A 95 -6.29 2.28 7.15
CA TYR A 95 -4.89 2.58 7.46
C TYR A 95 -4.39 3.73 6.59
N TYR A 96 -3.45 4.51 7.14
CA TYR A 96 -2.90 5.66 6.43
C TYR A 96 -1.67 5.28 5.60
N ALA A 97 -1.76 5.53 4.30
CA ALA A 97 -0.68 5.36 3.34
C ALA A 97 -0.66 6.53 2.35
N ASP A 98 0.42 6.65 1.57
CA ASP A 98 0.41 7.45 0.35
C ASP A 98 -0.54 6.83 -0.68
N SER A 99 -0.99 7.63 -1.64
CA SER A 99 -1.90 7.19 -2.69
C SER A 99 -1.14 7.09 -4.01
N TRP A 100 -1.07 5.89 -4.59
CA TRP A 100 -0.54 5.69 -5.93
C TRP A 100 -1.67 5.59 -6.95
N PHE A 101 -1.50 6.21 -8.12
CA PHE A 101 -2.46 6.23 -9.21
C PHE A 101 -1.83 5.68 -10.49
N PRO A 102 -2.41 4.61 -11.08
CA PRO A 102 -1.97 4.04 -12.35
C PRO A 102 -2.37 4.96 -13.52
N VAL A 103 -1.40 5.39 -14.31
CA VAL A 103 -1.59 6.36 -15.40
C VAL A 103 -0.70 6.04 -16.59
N LYS A 104 -0.99 6.65 -17.74
CA LYS A 104 -0.07 6.71 -18.87
C LYS A 104 0.59 8.07 -18.88
N VAL A 105 1.91 8.13 -19.00
CA VAL A 105 2.65 9.41 -18.94
C VAL A 105 3.23 9.75 -20.30
N GLN A 106 2.90 10.94 -20.83
CA GLN A 106 3.63 11.58 -21.91
C GLN A 106 4.50 12.69 -21.31
N CYS A 107 5.81 12.45 -21.22
CA CYS A 107 6.77 13.39 -20.65
C CYS A 107 7.51 14.15 -21.76
N ASN A 108 7.39 15.48 -21.79
CA ASN A 108 8.17 16.32 -22.71
C ASN A 108 9.53 16.66 -22.12
N ASN A 109 10.50 16.95 -23.00
CA ASN A 109 11.88 17.25 -22.65
C ASN A 109 12.53 16.16 -21.76
N CYS A 110 12.04 14.93 -21.88
CA CYS A 110 12.46 13.81 -21.08
C CYS A 110 13.78 13.26 -21.65
N PRO A 111 14.87 13.21 -20.87
CA PRO A 111 16.12 12.63 -21.33
C PRO A 111 15.95 11.13 -21.62
N SER A 112 16.84 10.54 -22.44
CA SER A 112 16.79 9.11 -22.80
C SER A 112 16.79 8.21 -21.56
N ASP A 113 17.52 8.62 -20.54
CA ASP A 113 17.48 8.05 -19.21
C ASP A 113 16.99 9.12 -18.20
N PRO A 114 15.70 9.09 -17.80
CA PRO A 114 15.15 10.01 -16.82
C PRO A 114 15.57 9.71 -15.37
N GLU A 115 16.13 8.54 -15.09
CA GLU A 115 16.64 8.22 -13.76
C GLU A 115 17.98 8.91 -13.52
N SER A 116 18.91 8.85 -14.47
CA SER A 116 20.18 9.58 -14.39
C SER A 116 20.08 11.03 -14.87
N GLY A 117 19.08 11.35 -15.69
CA GLY A 117 18.93 12.66 -16.33
C GLY A 117 19.79 12.83 -17.58
N SER A 118 20.31 11.74 -18.15
CA SER A 118 21.28 11.75 -19.25
C SER A 118 20.67 11.34 -20.60
N GLY A 119 21.30 11.76 -21.71
CA GLY A 119 20.87 11.44 -23.07
C GLY A 119 20.04 12.53 -23.76
N SER A 120 19.49 12.22 -24.94
CA SER A 120 18.72 13.17 -25.74
C SER A 120 17.36 13.47 -25.10
N LYS A 121 16.99 14.75 -25.09
CA LYS A 121 15.71 15.22 -24.56
C LYS A 121 14.66 15.24 -25.66
N GLU A 122 13.62 14.45 -25.47
CA GLU A 122 12.52 14.27 -26.43
C GLU A 122 11.19 14.13 -25.67
N THR A 123 10.07 14.10 -26.40
CA THR A 123 8.82 13.61 -25.83
C THR A 123 8.86 12.09 -25.75
N ARG A 124 8.64 11.53 -24.55
CA ARG A 124 8.66 10.09 -24.28
C ARG A 124 7.35 9.65 -23.64
N ASN A 125 6.89 8.45 -24.01
CA ASN A 125 5.68 7.85 -23.47
C ASN A 125 6.04 6.68 -22.53
N TYR A 126 5.33 6.60 -21.42
CA TYR A 126 5.42 5.53 -20.44
C TYR A 126 4.01 4.99 -20.19
N ASP A 127 3.66 3.88 -20.82
CA ASP A 127 2.31 3.30 -20.72
C ASP A 127 2.08 2.59 -19.37
N ALA A 128 3.15 2.04 -18.79
CA ALA A 128 3.14 1.46 -17.45
C ALA A 128 3.83 2.45 -16.48
N ALA A 129 3.02 3.30 -15.85
CA ALA A 129 3.50 4.29 -14.89
C ALA A 129 2.52 4.51 -13.75
N THR A 130 3.06 4.97 -12.61
CA THR A 130 2.27 5.39 -11.47
C THR A 130 2.74 6.74 -10.95
N ILE A 131 1.79 7.54 -10.46
CA ILE A 131 2.03 8.82 -9.81
C ILE A 131 1.62 8.72 -8.35
N VAL A 132 2.44 9.28 -7.45
CA VAL A 132 2.12 9.37 -6.03
C VAL A 132 1.49 10.70 -5.66
N ARG A 133 0.43 10.65 -4.87
CA ARG A 133 -0.05 11.74 -4.01
C ARG A 133 0.32 11.42 -2.57
N LYS A 134 1.12 12.30 -1.97
CA LYS A 134 1.53 12.15 -0.57
C LYS A 134 0.33 12.37 0.34
N TYR A 135 0.21 11.54 1.38
CA TYR A 135 -0.78 11.76 2.44
C TYR A 135 -0.65 13.20 2.98
N PRO A 136 -1.74 13.99 3.07
CA PRO A 136 -1.69 15.38 3.48
C PRO A 136 -1.10 15.59 4.88
N GLY A 137 -0.31 16.66 5.02
CA GLY A 137 0.29 17.09 6.29
C GLY A 137 1.80 17.26 6.21
N HIS A 138 2.35 17.94 7.21
CA HIS A 138 3.78 18.17 7.29
C HIS A 138 4.47 16.95 7.86
N LYS A 139 5.49 16.42 7.17
CA LYS A 139 6.35 15.36 7.69
C LYS A 139 6.98 15.84 9.01
N MET A 140 6.83 15.03 10.05
CA MET A 140 7.53 15.22 11.31
C MET A 140 8.82 14.38 11.29
N TYR A 141 9.92 14.96 11.72
CA TYR A 141 11.22 14.32 11.79
C TYR A 141 12.07 14.94 12.89
N GLU A 142 13.03 14.19 13.41
CA GLU A 142 14.02 14.72 14.34
C GLU A 142 14.99 15.66 13.61
N GLN A 143 15.43 16.73 14.27
CA GLN A 143 16.34 17.69 13.66
C GLN A 143 17.62 17.01 13.15
N GLY A 144 17.96 17.24 11.88
CA GLY A 144 19.10 16.61 11.22
C GLY A 144 18.84 15.20 10.66
N LYS A 145 17.62 14.67 10.81
CA LYS A 145 17.23 13.31 10.41
C LYS A 145 15.97 13.32 9.53
N SER A 146 15.94 14.18 8.52
CA SER A 146 14.77 14.36 7.63
C SER A 146 14.33 13.08 6.93
N GLU A 147 15.23 12.11 6.76
CA GLU A 147 14.96 10.83 6.09
C GLU A 147 14.49 9.72 7.05
N GLU A 148 14.59 9.92 8.36
CA GLU A 148 14.08 8.95 9.32
C GLU A 148 12.54 8.92 9.31
N GLY A 149 12.03 7.77 9.72
CA GLY A 149 10.61 7.52 9.95
C GLY A 149 10.47 6.69 11.23
N TRP A 150 9.23 6.33 11.59
CA TRP A 150 9.00 5.49 12.76
C TRP A 150 9.32 4.03 12.46
N SER A 151 9.77 3.30 13.47
CA SER A 151 10.10 1.87 13.40
C SER A 151 8.98 1.00 13.95
N TRP A 152 8.92 -0.25 13.49
CA TRP A 152 7.95 -1.22 14.01
C TRP A 152 8.19 -1.55 15.49
N LYS A 153 9.44 -1.42 15.94
CA LYS A 153 9.80 -1.51 17.36
C LYS A 153 9.20 -0.36 18.18
N GLU A 154 9.25 0.88 17.69
CA GLU A 154 8.59 2.01 18.37
C GLU A 154 7.06 1.85 18.39
N LEU A 155 6.48 1.27 17.33
CA LEU A 155 5.05 0.91 17.34
C LEU A 155 4.72 -0.07 18.47
N ASP A 156 5.59 -1.03 18.77
CA ASP A 156 5.41 -1.96 19.90
C ASP A 156 5.38 -1.26 21.25
N GLU A 157 6.26 -0.29 21.45
CA GLU A 157 6.42 0.48 22.69
C GLU A 157 5.34 1.57 22.84
N TYR A 158 4.73 2.02 21.73
CA TYR A 158 3.70 3.05 21.73
C TYR A 158 2.38 2.57 22.36
N ASN A 159 1.91 3.29 23.38
CA ASN A 159 0.69 2.97 24.13
C ASN A 159 -0.51 3.89 23.83
N GLY A 160 -0.41 4.76 22.82
CA GLY A 160 -1.48 5.71 22.49
C GLY A 160 -2.61 5.16 21.61
N ARG A 161 -2.56 3.88 21.23
CA ARG A 161 -3.59 3.18 20.46
C ARG A 161 -3.89 1.78 21.02
N PRO A 162 -5.12 1.27 20.87
CA PRO A 162 -5.47 -0.09 21.27
C PRO A 162 -4.56 -1.13 20.62
N ILE A 163 -4.30 -2.23 21.35
CA ILE A 163 -3.48 -3.35 20.84
C ILE A 163 -4.08 -3.96 19.57
N ALA A 164 -5.42 -3.97 19.47
CA ALA A 164 -6.16 -4.45 18.30
C ALA A 164 -5.74 -3.73 17.00
N GLU A 165 -5.64 -2.40 17.03
CA GLU A 165 -5.22 -1.59 15.87
C GLU A 165 -3.75 -1.84 15.52
N LYS A 166 -2.88 -1.87 16.53
CA LYS A 166 -1.43 -2.10 16.37
C LYS A 166 -1.13 -3.47 15.78
N ASP A 167 -1.66 -4.52 16.39
CA ASP A 167 -1.42 -5.89 15.95
C ASP A 167 -2.16 -6.18 14.64
N GLY A 168 -3.31 -5.55 14.39
CA GLY A 168 -3.96 -5.54 13.09
C GLY A 168 -3.04 -4.99 12.00
N LEU A 169 -2.39 -3.83 12.22
CA LEU A 169 -1.45 -3.28 11.24
C LEU A 169 -0.24 -4.19 11.00
N LYS A 170 0.31 -4.80 12.05
CA LYS A 170 1.41 -5.78 11.91
C LYS A 170 0.98 -7.01 11.11
N LEU A 171 -0.21 -7.53 11.40
CA LEU A 171 -0.76 -8.67 10.67
C LEU A 171 -1.02 -8.31 9.20
N LEU A 172 -1.46 -7.09 8.90
CA LEU A 172 -1.58 -6.60 7.53
C LEU A 172 -0.21 -6.57 6.84
N GLY A 173 0.82 -6.07 7.52
CA GLY A 173 2.20 -6.08 7.02
C GLY A 173 2.70 -7.49 6.68
N ALA A 174 2.38 -8.49 7.52
CA ALA A 174 2.67 -9.90 7.22
C ALA A 174 1.80 -10.45 6.08
N PHE A 175 0.52 -10.09 6.03
CA PHE A 175 -0.42 -10.52 4.99
C PHE A 175 0.04 -10.11 3.60
N ILE A 176 0.46 -8.86 3.42
CA ILE A 176 0.98 -8.35 2.14
C ILE A 176 2.48 -8.65 1.92
N GLN A 177 3.13 -9.36 2.85
CA GLN A 177 4.57 -9.64 2.83
C GLN A 177 5.44 -8.38 2.69
N HIS A 178 5.14 -7.33 3.46
CA HIS A 178 5.91 -6.08 3.46
C HIS A 178 7.29 -6.28 4.10
N SER A 179 8.24 -6.78 3.31
CA SER A 179 9.56 -7.23 3.76
C SER A 179 10.61 -6.12 3.81
N ASP A 180 10.54 -5.13 2.91
CA ASP A 180 11.33 -3.90 3.01
C ASP A 180 10.58 -2.85 3.84
N ASN A 181 10.55 -3.08 5.15
CA ASN A 181 9.75 -2.30 6.09
C ASN A 181 10.63 -1.50 7.07
N LYS A 182 11.79 -1.05 6.59
CA LYS A 182 12.73 -0.22 7.36
C LYS A 182 12.10 1.14 7.73
N PRO A 183 12.55 1.81 8.81
CA PRO A 183 11.94 3.04 9.30
C PRO A 183 11.72 4.16 8.25
N PRO A 184 12.63 4.40 7.28
CA PRO A 184 12.38 5.35 6.19
C PRO A 184 11.16 5.04 5.31
N GLN A 185 10.68 3.79 5.30
CA GLN A 185 9.44 3.35 4.64
C GLN A 185 8.19 3.64 5.48
N GLN A 186 8.35 4.46 6.51
CA GLN A 186 7.27 4.96 7.34
C GLN A 186 7.51 6.45 7.60
N ARG A 187 6.47 7.19 8.00
CA ARG A 187 6.64 8.56 8.48
C ARG A 187 5.55 8.98 9.45
N LEU A 188 5.87 9.96 10.27
CA LEU A 188 4.88 10.73 11.01
C LEU A 188 4.52 11.97 10.21
N VAL A 189 3.24 12.31 10.18
CA VAL A 189 2.77 13.58 9.61
C VAL A 189 1.90 14.31 10.62
N CYS A 190 1.89 15.63 10.52
CA CYS A 190 1.04 16.49 11.31
C CYS A 190 0.18 17.40 10.44
N ASN A 191 -1.12 17.40 10.72
CA ASN A 191 -2.05 18.43 10.26
C ASN A 191 -2.23 19.49 11.36
N GLY A 192 -2.29 20.76 10.94
CA GLY A 192 -2.48 21.90 11.83
C GLY A 192 -1.24 22.25 12.67
N VAL A 193 -0.05 22.15 12.08
CA VAL A 193 1.20 22.61 12.70
C VAL A 193 1.08 24.09 13.06
N LYS A 194 1.38 24.44 14.31
CA LYS A 194 1.47 25.83 14.78
C LYS A 194 2.83 26.06 15.41
N VAL A 195 3.54 27.06 14.91
CA VAL A 195 4.81 27.53 15.47
C VAL A 195 4.52 28.74 16.36
N ASP A 196 4.79 28.61 17.65
CA ASP A 196 4.79 29.73 18.58
C ASP A 196 6.17 30.38 18.58
N GLN A 197 6.23 31.56 17.95
CA GLN A 197 7.44 32.36 17.84
C GLN A 197 7.73 33.20 19.10
N SER A 198 6.82 33.21 20.08
CA SER A 198 7.01 33.94 21.34
C SER A 198 7.92 33.21 22.32
N THR A 199 8.14 31.90 22.14
CA THR A 199 9.06 31.11 22.97
C THR A 199 10.48 31.12 22.40
N HIS A 200 11.51 30.90 23.23
CA HIS A 200 12.89 30.69 22.76
C HIS A 200 13.47 29.41 23.40
N PRO A 201 13.73 28.34 22.62
CA PRO A 201 13.48 28.22 21.16
C PRO A 201 11.98 28.28 20.81
N PHE A 202 11.66 28.57 19.54
CA PHE A 202 10.28 28.49 19.04
C PHE A 202 9.72 27.10 19.34
N THR A 203 8.49 27.04 19.83
CA THR A 203 7.82 25.78 20.12
C THR A 203 6.88 25.45 18.98
N THR A 204 6.81 24.16 18.62
CA THR A 204 5.93 23.67 17.56
C THR A 204 4.90 22.74 18.18
N THR A 205 3.63 22.98 17.88
CA THR A 205 2.53 22.10 18.31
C THR A 205 1.93 21.39 17.12
N CYS A 206 1.51 20.14 17.34
CA CYS A 206 0.80 19.33 16.37
C CYS A 206 -0.64 19.11 16.83
N GLN A 207 -1.62 19.51 16.02
CA GLN A 207 -3.04 19.30 16.36
C GLN A 207 -3.48 17.87 16.09
N GLN A 208 -3.06 17.31 14.94
CA GLN A 208 -3.48 15.97 14.52
C GLN A 208 -2.31 15.23 13.88
N SER A 209 -1.69 14.33 14.64
CA SER A 209 -0.62 13.47 14.14
C SER A 209 -1.17 12.16 13.57
N LYS A 210 -0.50 11.65 12.53
CA LYS A 210 -0.81 10.37 11.89
C LYS A 210 0.47 9.58 11.64
N MET A 211 0.40 8.26 11.83
CA MET A 211 1.44 7.31 11.45
C MET A 211 1.12 6.79 10.05
N ILE A 212 2.01 7.04 9.10
CA ILE A 212 1.86 6.67 7.69
C ILE A 212 2.81 5.51 7.37
N VAL A 213 2.30 4.47 6.71
CA VAL A 213 3.11 3.45 6.04
C VAL A 213 3.30 3.90 4.59
N GLN A 214 4.53 3.86 4.07
CA GLN A 214 4.86 4.31 2.72
C GLN A 214 5.82 3.33 2.02
N ASP A 215 6.01 3.51 0.72
CA ASP A 215 6.89 2.67 -0.12
C ASP A 215 6.63 1.17 0.06
N VAL A 216 5.35 0.81 -0.06
CA VAL A 216 4.82 -0.56 0.09
C VAL A 216 4.98 -1.36 -1.20
N GLY A 217 6.02 -1.06 -1.97
CA GLY A 217 6.29 -1.63 -3.28
C GLY A 217 6.91 -3.02 -3.27
N ALA A 218 7.52 -3.39 -2.15
CA ALA A 218 8.03 -4.72 -1.87
C ALA A 218 7.00 -5.57 -1.12
N THR A 219 5.88 -5.84 -1.80
CA THR A 219 4.69 -6.54 -1.27
C THR A 219 4.05 -7.43 -2.34
N PHE A 220 3.12 -8.28 -1.92
CA PHE A 220 2.42 -9.25 -2.79
C PHE A 220 3.37 -10.16 -3.59
N GLY A 221 4.57 -10.40 -3.03
CA GLY A 221 5.49 -11.44 -3.43
C GLY A 221 5.96 -12.23 -2.21
N GLY A 222 7.11 -12.88 -2.34
CA GLY A 222 7.81 -13.51 -1.22
C GLY A 222 8.54 -12.50 -0.33
N GLY A 223 8.51 -12.73 0.98
CA GLY A 223 9.45 -12.07 1.89
C GLY A 223 10.86 -12.66 1.78
N GLY A 224 11.87 -11.98 2.32
CA GLY A 224 13.23 -12.51 2.31
C GLY A 224 14.31 -11.51 2.68
N LEU A 225 15.53 -12.02 2.86
CA LEU A 225 16.72 -11.23 3.19
C LEU A 225 17.07 -10.20 2.09
N PHE A 226 16.71 -10.52 0.85
CA PHE A 226 16.90 -9.67 -0.32
C PHE A 226 15.56 -9.38 -0.98
N THR A 227 15.29 -8.10 -1.22
CA THR A 227 14.13 -7.66 -2.00
C THR A 227 14.49 -7.66 -3.47
N SER A 228 13.91 -8.59 -4.24
CA SER A 228 14.09 -8.70 -5.69
C SER A 228 12.80 -8.35 -6.42
N ASN A 229 12.92 -7.86 -7.65
CA ASN A 229 11.76 -7.62 -8.50
C ASN A 229 10.99 -8.91 -8.80
N ASP A 230 11.72 -10.01 -9.06
CA ASP A 230 11.12 -11.24 -9.56
C ASP A 230 10.46 -12.08 -8.47
N THR A 231 10.86 -11.91 -7.20
CA THR A 231 10.31 -12.69 -6.09
C THR A 231 9.51 -11.85 -5.11
N ALA A 232 9.97 -10.65 -4.75
CA ALA A 232 9.43 -9.92 -3.60
C ALA A 232 8.32 -8.91 -3.94
N LYS A 233 8.12 -8.61 -5.22
CA LYS A 233 7.17 -7.61 -5.69
C LYS A 233 6.16 -8.26 -6.62
N MET A 234 4.87 -8.11 -6.34
CA MET A 234 3.77 -8.54 -7.20
C MET A 234 3.97 -9.91 -7.88
N ASN A 235 4.37 -10.92 -7.09
CA ASN A 235 4.56 -12.28 -7.57
C ASN A 235 3.49 -13.18 -6.95
N LEU A 236 2.51 -13.55 -7.78
CA LEU A 236 1.38 -14.38 -7.37
C LEU A 236 1.82 -15.72 -6.80
N HIS A 237 2.76 -16.41 -7.45
CA HIS A 237 3.22 -17.73 -7.03
C HIS A 237 3.85 -17.67 -5.64
N GLU A 238 4.81 -16.76 -5.45
CA GLU A 238 5.53 -16.61 -4.18
C GLU A 238 4.59 -16.17 -3.05
N TRP A 239 3.70 -15.21 -3.31
CA TRP A 239 2.80 -14.70 -2.29
C TRP A 239 1.70 -15.68 -1.92
N SER A 240 1.04 -16.29 -2.92
CA SER A 240 -0.03 -17.26 -2.67
C SER A 240 0.50 -18.51 -1.97
N GLY A 241 1.72 -18.96 -2.30
CA GLY A 241 2.39 -20.10 -1.67
C GLY A 241 2.94 -19.84 -0.26
N ALA A 242 3.11 -18.58 0.15
CA ALA A 242 3.63 -18.26 1.48
C ALA A 242 2.56 -18.44 2.58
N GLU A 243 2.85 -19.27 3.59
CA GLU A 243 2.01 -19.39 4.79
C GLU A 243 1.93 -18.05 5.54
N LEU A 244 0.71 -17.62 5.93
CA LEU A 244 0.53 -16.41 6.75
C LEU A 244 1.03 -16.64 8.18
N TRP A 245 0.82 -17.83 8.72
CA TRP A 245 1.11 -18.14 10.12
C TRP A 245 2.32 -19.04 10.28
N LYS A 246 3.28 -18.61 11.10
CA LYS A 246 4.32 -19.49 11.64
C LYS A 246 3.81 -20.32 12.81
N LYS A 247 2.88 -19.75 13.58
CA LYS A 247 2.19 -20.40 14.69
C LYS A 247 0.78 -19.84 14.81
N THR A 248 -0.23 -20.70 14.75
CA THR A 248 -1.64 -20.34 14.91
C THR A 248 -2.44 -21.53 15.41
N GLY A 249 -3.54 -21.27 16.10
CA GLY A 249 -4.54 -22.27 16.45
C GLY A 249 -5.51 -22.50 15.30
N LYS A 250 -6.29 -23.58 15.40
CA LYS A 250 -7.28 -23.97 14.40
C LYS A 250 -8.71 -23.72 14.92
N PRO A 251 -9.71 -23.55 14.04
CA PRO A 251 -11.11 -23.54 14.44
C PRO A 251 -11.45 -24.74 15.34
N GLY A 252 -12.24 -24.50 16.40
CA GLY A 252 -12.64 -25.51 17.38
C GLY A 252 -11.64 -25.77 18.52
N MET A 253 -10.44 -25.18 18.48
CA MET A 253 -9.48 -25.23 19.58
C MET A 253 -9.97 -24.40 20.77
N SER A 254 -9.76 -24.88 22.00
CA SER A 254 -10.14 -24.14 23.21
C SER A 254 -9.26 -22.90 23.40
N ASP A 255 -9.77 -21.87 24.09
CA ASP A 255 -9.01 -20.64 24.39
C ASP A 255 -7.70 -20.96 25.18
N ALA A 256 -7.71 -22.02 25.99
CA ALA A 256 -6.54 -22.47 26.77
C ALA A 256 -5.46 -23.13 25.90
N ASP A 257 -5.87 -23.87 24.88
CA ASP A 257 -4.96 -24.60 23.98
C ASP A 257 -4.46 -23.73 22.83
N CYS A 258 -5.14 -22.61 22.54
CA CYS A 258 -4.72 -21.69 21.50
C CYS A 258 -3.30 -21.17 21.77
N PRO A 259 -2.42 -21.15 20.75
CA PRO A 259 -1.08 -20.61 20.89
C PRO A 259 -1.09 -19.09 20.92
N VAL A 260 -0.04 -18.50 21.49
CA VAL A 260 0.34 -17.13 21.11
C VAL A 260 0.66 -17.16 19.62
N CYS A 261 -0.11 -16.43 18.81
CA CYS A 261 0.07 -16.44 17.37
C CYS A 261 1.34 -15.72 16.97
N GLN A 262 1.93 -16.21 15.89
CA GLN A 262 3.05 -15.57 15.22
C GLN A 262 2.77 -15.60 13.72
N ALA A 263 2.60 -14.42 13.11
CA ALA A 263 2.54 -14.32 11.66
C ALA A 263 3.94 -14.51 11.08
N ARG A 264 4.05 -15.00 9.85
CA ARG A 264 5.32 -15.19 9.15
C ARG A 264 5.63 -13.94 8.33
N LEU A 265 6.78 -13.34 8.61
CA LEU A 265 7.33 -12.25 7.81
C LEU A 265 8.84 -12.24 7.89
N SER A 266 9.48 -12.59 6.76
CA SER A 266 10.92 -12.44 6.58
C SER A 266 11.22 -11.04 6.08
N LYS A 267 11.90 -10.24 6.92
CA LYS A 267 12.30 -8.88 6.56
C LYS A 267 13.63 -8.84 5.82
N SER A 268 13.83 -7.78 5.06
CA SER A 268 15.10 -7.51 4.37
C SER A 268 16.23 -7.26 5.37
N LEU A 269 17.47 -7.55 4.98
CA LEU A 269 18.65 -7.28 5.80
C LEU A 269 18.80 -5.80 6.16
N THR A 270 18.29 -4.91 5.31
CA THR A 270 18.31 -3.46 5.51
C THR A 270 17.21 -2.96 6.44
N ALA A 271 16.23 -3.80 6.80
CA ALA A 271 15.14 -3.46 7.70
C ALA A 271 15.52 -3.64 9.19
N LYS A 272 16.57 -2.93 9.60
CA LYS A 272 16.89 -2.77 11.02
C LYS A 272 15.68 -2.15 11.74
N ASP A 273 15.30 -2.72 12.89
CA ASP A 273 14.10 -2.34 13.66
C ASP A 273 12.76 -2.45 12.87
N GLY A 274 12.79 -3.10 11.71
CA GLY A 274 11.62 -3.47 10.92
C GLY A 274 10.88 -4.70 11.44
N LEU A 275 9.64 -4.89 10.97
CA LEU A 275 8.74 -5.98 11.36
C LEU A 275 9.24 -7.33 10.88
N SER A 276 9.35 -8.32 11.77
CA SER A 276 9.66 -9.70 11.41
C SER A 276 8.96 -10.66 12.34
N ASP A 277 8.39 -11.72 11.77
CA ASP A 277 7.59 -12.75 12.44
C ASP A 277 6.78 -12.21 13.65
N PRO A 278 5.88 -11.24 13.44
CA PRO A 278 5.30 -10.51 14.56
C PRO A 278 4.40 -11.42 15.40
N THR A 279 4.48 -11.22 16.72
CA THR A 279 3.49 -11.77 17.64
C THR A 279 2.17 -11.03 17.46
N ILE A 280 1.07 -11.78 17.36
CA ILE A 280 -0.26 -11.23 17.10
C ILE A 280 -1.21 -11.66 18.22
N SER A 281 -1.87 -10.67 18.84
CA SER A 281 -2.98 -10.92 19.77
C SER A 281 -4.25 -11.38 19.06
N GLU A 282 -5.14 -12.06 19.78
CA GLU A 282 -6.46 -12.43 19.22
C GLU A 282 -7.29 -11.17 18.93
N GLU A 283 -7.16 -10.12 19.72
CA GLU A 283 -7.72 -8.79 19.46
C GLU A 283 -7.27 -8.25 18.10
N GLY A 284 -5.97 -8.27 17.81
CA GLY A 284 -5.42 -7.79 16.53
C GLY A 284 -5.84 -8.65 15.34
N ARG A 285 -5.86 -9.97 15.50
CA ARG A 285 -6.33 -10.90 14.47
C ARG A 285 -7.80 -10.65 14.14
N ARG A 286 -8.66 -10.56 15.16
CA ARG A 286 -10.11 -10.30 15.00
C ARG A 286 -10.37 -8.93 14.38
N PHE A 287 -9.64 -7.90 14.83
CA PHE A 287 -9.75 -6.55 14.27
C PHE A 287 -9.46 -6.53 12.77
N LEU A 288 -8.32 -7.09 12.34
CA LEU A 288 -8.00 -7.12 10.91
C LEU A 288 -8.94 -8.05 10.13
N ALA A 289 -9.33 -9.20 10.69
CA ALA A 289 -10.32 -10.08 10.06
C ALA A 289 -11.64 -9.35 9.83
N GLY A 290 -12.12 -8.60 10.82
CA GLY A 290 -13.32 -7.78 10.75
C GLY A 290 -13.24 -6.72 9.65
N LEU A 291 -12.09 -6.08 9.45
CA LEU A 291 -11.86 -5.15 8.33
C LEU A 291 -11.82 -5.89 6.98
N MET A 292 -11.09 -6.99 6.88
CA MET A 292 -10.90 -7.75 5.63
C MET A 292 -12.17 -8.45 5.15
N CYS A 293 -13.00 -8.97 6.06
CA CYS A 293 -14.26 -9.63 5.71
C CYS A 293 -15.34 -8.64 5.26
N GLN A 294 -15.15 -7.33 5.46
CA GLN A 294 -16.05 -6.31 4.90
C GLN A 294 -15.81 -6.03 3.42
N LEU A 295 -14.64 -6.40 2.88
CA LEU A 295 -14.35 -6.25 1.46
C LEU A 295 -15.22 -7.20 0.65
N THR A 296 -16.00 -6.64 -0.29
CA THR A 296 -16.77 -7.42 -1.24
C THR A 296 -15.86 -8.11 -2.25
N ASP A 297 -16.35 -9.16 -2.92
CA ASP A 297 -15.57 -9.83 -3.97
C ASP A 297 -15.26 -8.85 -5.13
N ALA A 298 -16.18 -7.92 -5.45
CA ALA A 298 -15.94 -6.85 -6.42
C ALA A 298 -14.84 -5.89 -5.99
N GLN A 299 -14.80 -5.49 -4.71
CA GLN A 299 -13.74 -4.65 -4.16
C GLN A 299 -12.37 -5.35 -4.22
N ILE A 300 -12.31 -6.67 -3.96
CA ILE A 300 -11.08 -7.44 -4.11
C ILE A 300 -10.64 -7.51 -5.57
N GLU A 301 -11.59 -7.68 -6.49
CA GLU A 301 -11.30 -7.62 -7.93
C GLU A 301 -10.74 -6.25 -8.34
N ASP A 302 -11.36 -5.17 -7.87
CA ASP A 302 -10.95 -3.80 -8.16
C ASP A 302 -9.54 -3.47 -7.66
N LEU A 303 -9.06 -4.08 -6.57
CA LEU A 303 -7.67 -3.91 -6.11
C LEU A 303 -6.67 -4.27 -7.22
N PHE A 304 -6.88 -5.43 -7.85
CA PHE A 304 -5.97 -5.96 -8.87
C PHE A 304 -6.21 -5.36 -10.25
N LYS A 305 -7.46 -4.99 -10.57
CA LYS A 305 -7.77 -4.21 -11.78
C LYS A 305 -7.10 -2.84 -11.74
N ALA A 306 -7.24 -2.11 -10.64
CA ALA A 306 -6.59 -0.82 -10.46
C ALA A 306 -5.06 -0.96 -10.58
N ALA A 307 -4.49 -2.03 -10.07
CA ALA A 307 -3.07 -2.28 -10.22
C ALA A 307 -2.65 -2.85 -11.57
N HIS A 308 -3.54 -2.98 -12.57
CA HIS A 308 -3.20 -3.43 -13.92
C HIS A 308 -2.37 -4.73 -13.94
N VAL A 309 -2.67 -5.68 -13.05
CA VAL A 309 -1.86 -6.90 -12.89
C VAL A 309 -1.81 -7.73 -14.18
N VAL A 310 -2.85 -7.62 -14.99
CA VAL A 310 -2.98 -8.32 -16.27
C VAL A 310 -1.99 -7.83 -17.31
N ASP A 311 -1.48 -6.60 -17.18
CA ASP A 311 -0.51 -6.00 -18.11
C ASP A 311 0.94 -6.39 -17.78
N MET A 312 1.17 -7.17 -16.71
CA MET A 312 2.52 -7.55 -16.30
C MET A 312 3.18 -8.43 -17.38
N PRO A 313 4.41 -8.10 -17.85
CA PRO A 313 5.08 -8.80 -18.96
C PRO A 313 5.22 -10.31 -18.79
N GLU A 314 5.22 -10.81 -17.55
CA GLU A 314 5.30 -12.25 -17.28
C GLU A 314 4.11 -13.05 -17.81
N TYR A 315 2.97 -12.40 -18.07
CA TYR A 315 1.78 -13.04 -18.65
C TYR A 315 1.73 -12.95 -20.18
N HIS A 316 2.66 -12.23 -20.81
CA HIS A 316 2.66 -11.97 -22.25
C HIS A 316 3.84 -12.61 -22.97
N ASN A 317 3.63 -12.90 -24.25
CA ASN A 317 4.69 -13.23 -25.21
C ASN A 317 5.38 -11.94 -25.68
N GLY A 318 6.49 -12.06 -26.41
CA GLY A 318 7.22 -10.91 -26.94
C GLY A 318 6.44 -10.04 -27.94
N ASP A 319 5.33 -10.54 -28.48
CA ASP A 319 4.42 -9.80 -29.36
C ASP A 319 3.28 -9.10 -28.62
N GLY A 320 3.23 -9.21 -27.28
CA GLY A 320 2.18 -8.65 -26.43
C GLY A 320 0.93 -9.51 -26.29
N SER A 321 0.81 -10.62 -27.02
CA SER A 321 -0.30 -11.58 -26.79
C SER A 321 -0.14 -12.29 -25.45
N PHE A 322 -1.24 -12.72 -24.82
CA PHE A 322 -1.17 -13.54 -23.61
C PHE A 322 -0.47 -14.88 -23.90
N LYS A 323 0.28 -15.38 -22.91
CA LYS A 323 0.83 -16.74 -22.94
C LYS A 323 -0.30 -17.77 -23.00
N GLN A 324 -0.01 -18.94 -23.57
CA GLN A 324 -1.01 -19.99 -23.78
C GLN A 324 -1.75 -20.35 -22.48
N GLY A 325 -3.08 -20.35 -22.53
CA GLY A 325 -3.94 -20.67 -21.40
C GLY A 325 -4.15 -19.53 -20.40
N LEU A 326 -3.64 -18.33 -20.70
CA LEU A 326 -3.91 -17.11 -19.96
C LEU A 326 -4.75 -16.15 -20.78
N ASP A 327 -5.58 -15.39 -20.08
CA ASP A 327 -6.27 -14.21 -20.55
C ASP A 327 -6.50 -13.29 -19.34
N GLU A 328 -7.03 -12.08 -19.58
CA GLU A 328 -7.33 -11.09 -18.55
C GLU A 328 -8.17 -11.69 -17.42
N ALA A 329 -9.27 -12.37 -17.75
CA ALA A 329 -10.19 -12.94 -16.78
C ALA A 329 -9.53 -14.03 -15.92
N THR A 330 -8.70 -14.87 -16.51
CA THR A 330 -7.98 -15.95 -15.83
C THR A 330 -6.95 -15.39 -14.85
N ILE A 331 -6.14 -14.41 -15.27
CA ILE A 331 -5.12 -13.79 -14.41
C ILE A 331 -5.78 -13.05 -13.24
N GLN A 332 -6.80 -12.25 -13.55
CA GLN A 332 -7.57 -11.51 -12.56
C GLN A 332 -8.19 -12.46 -11.51
N LYS A 333 -8.82 -13.54 -11.98
CA LYS A 333 -9.41 -14.56 -11.11
C LYS A 333 -8.37 -15.21 -10.20
N GLN A 334 -7.18 -15.56 -10.70
CA GLN A 334 -6.14 -16.19 -9.89
C GLN A 334 -5.68 -15.29 -8.73
N TRP A 335 -5.51 -13.98 -8.96
CA TRP A 335 -5.17 -13.02 -7.91
C TRP A 335 -6.29 -12.90 -6.86
N VAL A 336 -7.54 -12.79 -7.31
CA VAL A 336 -8.72 -12.70 -6.43
C VAL A 336 -8.87 -13.97 -5.58
N GLU A 337 -8.75 -15.16 -6.18
CA GLU A 337 -8.85 -16.44 -5.46
C GLU A 337 -7.73 -16.61 -4.43
N ALA A 338 -6.48 -16.27 -4.79
CA ALA A 338 -5.36 -16.30 -3.86
C ALA A 338 -5.58 -15.34 -2.67
N PHE A 339 -6.10 -14.13 -2.93
CA PHE A 339 -6.43 -13.18 -1.89
C PHE A 339 -7.52 -13.68 -0.96
N ARG A 340 -8.61 -14.23 -1.52
CA ARG A 340 -9.70 -14.81 -0.73
C ARG A 340 -9.23 -15.97 0.14
N ALA A 341 -8.37 -16.85 -0.40
CA ALA A 341 -7.81 -17.96 0.35
C ALA A 341 -6.94 -17.48 1.52
N LYS A 342 -6.03 -16.53 1.29
CA LYS A 342 -5.18 -15.99 2.37
C LYS A 342 -5.97 -15.17 3.39
N ARG A 343 -7.03 -14.47 2.95
CA ARG A 343 -7.99 -13.79 3.84
C ARG A 343 -8.69 -14.79 4.76
N GLU A 344 -9.10 -15.94 4.24
CA GLU A 344 -9.72 -16.99 5.05
C GLU A 344 -8.72 -17.63 6.02
N GLU A 345 -7.45 -17.81 5.62
CA GLU A 345 -6.37 -18.24 6.53
C GLU A 345 -6.21 -17.29 7.72
N LEU A 346 -6.30 -15.98 7.48
CA LEU A 346 -6.29 -14.94 8.52
C LEU A 346 -7.51 -15.04 9.44
N ALA A 347 -8.71 -15.13 8.86
CA ALA A 347 -9.98 -15.10 9.60
C ALA A 347 -10.25 -16.38 10.40
N SER A 348 -9.79 -17.53 9.89
CA SER A 348 -9.97 -18.85 10.54
C SER A 348 -8.93 -19.15 11.62
N GLY A 349 -7.79 -18.44 11.63
CA GLY A 349 -6.78 -18.56 12.68
C GLY A 349 -7.34 -18.33 14.09
N ARG A 350 -6.73 -18.95 15.10
CA ARG A 350 -7.10 -18.75 16.51
C ARG A 350 -5.87 -18.43 17.35
N CYS A 351 -5.91 -17.29 18.02
CA CYS A 351 -4.83 -16.84 18.89
C CYS A 351 -5.25 -16.90 20.35
N ARG A 352 -4.27 -17.06 21.22
CA ARG A 352 -4.48 -17.04 22.67
C ARG A 352 -4.95 -15.66 23.11
N TRP A 353 -6.03 -15.63 23.88
CA TRP A 353 -6.44 -14.44 24.63
C TRP A 353 -5.47 -14.16 25.77
N LYS A 354 -4.96 -12.93 25.86
CA LYS A 354 -4.28 -12.48 27.09
C LYS A 354 -5.30 -12.17 28.19
N SER A 355 -6.38 -11.47 27.81
CA SER A 355 -7.55 -11.21 28.64
C SER A 355 -8.72 -10.98 27.70
N LYS A 356 -9.66 -11.92 27.64
CA LYS A 356 -10.80 -11.83 26.72
C LYS A 356 -11.77 -10.73 27.16
N PRO A 357 -12.03 -9.70 26.34
CA PRO A 357 -13.04 -8.69 26.64
C PRO A 357 -14.44 -9.32 26.70
N THR A 358 -15.30 -8.77 27.55
CA THR A 358 -16.71 -9.21 27.65
C THR A 358 -17.51 -8.84 26.41
N ASP A 359 -17.19 -7.70 25.78
CA ASP A 359 -17.78 -7.24 24.54
C ASP A 359 -16.72 -7.23 23.43
N LEU A 360 -16.99 -8.00 22.37
CA LEU A 360 -16.14 -8.12 21.20
C LEU A 360 -16.67 -7.33 20.00
N ALA A 361 -17.86 -6.72 20.08
CA ALA A 361 -18.53 -6.13 18.92
C ALA A 361 -17.67 -5.04 18.24
N SER A 362 -17.00 -4.20 19.03
CA SER A 362 -16.11 -3.15 18.52
C SER A 362 -14.80 -3.66 17.92
N ILE A 363 -14.39 -4.89 18.25
CA ILE A 363 -13.20 -5.54 17.70
C ILE A 363 -13.55 -6.32 16.43
N ASP A 364 -14.68 -7.03 16.44
CA ASP A 364 -15.12 -7.89 15.34
C ASP A 364 -15.66 -7.09 14.16
N ASN A 365 -16.23 -5.92 14.47
CA ASN A 365 -16.79 -5.02 13.50
C ASN A 365 -16.31 -3.59 13.79
N PRO A 366 -15.02 -3.30 13.56
CA PRO A 366 -14.42 -2.02 13.92
C PRO A 366 -14.98 -0.83 13.13
N MET A 367 -15.76 -1.10 12.08
CA MET A 367 -16.44 -0.07 11.29
C MET A 367 -17.94 0.04 11.57
N GLY A 368 -18.48 -0.77 12.49
CA GLY A 368 -19.89 -0.72 12.88
C GLY A 368 -20.87 -1.05 11.76
N LEU A 369 -20.49 -1.85 10.76
CA LEU A 369 -21.40 -2.26 9.68
C LEU A 369 -22.40 -3.33 10.14
N ALA A 370 -23.68 -3.22 9.77
CA ALA A 370 -24.73 -4.11 10.26
C ALA A 370 -24.57 -5.61 9.90
N THR A 371 -23.70 -5.98 8.95
CA THR A 371 -23.66 -7.32 8.33
C THR A 371 -22.24 -7.88 8.14
N VAL A 372 -21.43 -7.94 9.20
CA VAL A 372 -20.08 -8.57 9.12
C VAL A 372 -20.10 -9.95 9.79
N PRO A 373 -20.02 -11.07 9.03
CA PRO A 373 -19.96 -12.40 9.62
C PRO A 373 -18.61 -12.70 10.28
N ASN A 374 -18.64 -13.52 11.33
CA ASN A 374 -17.46 -13.98 12.10
C ASN A 374 -16.48 -14.87 11.32
N HIS A 375 -16.79 -15.18 10.06
CA HIS A 375 -15.95 -15.87 9.08
C HIS A 375 -16.15 -15.18 7.73
N CYS A 376 -15.07 -14.98 6.96
CA CYS A 376 -15.16 -14.35 5.64
C CYS A 376 -15.93 -15.24 4.65
N GLN A 377 -16.07 -16.54 4.92
CA GLN A 377 -16.94 -17.45 4.18
C GLN A 377 -18.15 -17.91 4.99
N ALA A 378 -19.33 -17.32 4.70
CA ALA A 378 -20.55 -18.01 4.24
C ALA A 378 -21.83 -17.19 4.54
N GLN A 379 -22.22 -16.33 3.59
CA GLN A 379 -23.59 -16.41 3.07
C GLN A 379 -23.47 -17.30 1.81
N PRO A 380 -24.24 -18.39 1.68
CA PRO A 380 -24.29 -19.14 0.43
C PRO A 380 -24.90 -18.24 -0.65
N PHE A 381 -24.43 -18.41 -1.89
CA PHE A 381 -25.25 -18.04 -3.05
C PHE A 381 -26.60 -18.76 -2.98
#